data_AF-A0A8K1FE54-F1
#
_entry.id   AF-A0A8K1FE54-F1
#
_cell.length_a   1.000
_cell.length_b   1.000
_cell.length_c   1.000
_cell.angle_alpha   90.00
_cell.angle_beta   90.00
_cell.angle_gamma   90.00
#
_symmetry.space_group_name_H-M   'P 1'
#
loop_
_entity.id
_entity.type
_entity.pdbx_description
1 polymer ?
#
loop_
_entity_poly.entity_id
_entity_poly.type
_entity_poly.pdbx_seq_one_letter_code
_entity_poly.pdbx_strand_id
1 'polypeptide(L)'
;MQVASPLPQVDLCITPGAKHLSPERHERFLGVMRRSYARLGRMYRLSGLATLATVFVKREIGYWLTIPSLLLGSPAMVCTYLLMSSDMVKILLWQYEFWFFTALNTINWVCFASFYWDARILSLVTGLVGTQMIILIDCNFRTITSALRSTVVAIPVLLIIAGAAFFRVLDIDDDHYHVIPVAKVNVTLVDVFVNTAVTLAVFIARKAYSKRKVLRGNTDSLKTIRCVVFRSKLRLKPTLITEITPQLCTVVVEQVVSNRTVLSSPNLFSSARVAAGLAEAPGTPTGPSDLSAQADPADGHQQVTLVTMKLTAVDVRHTLWPRLTPLHGPVPLLWSIVFGLLAITGLVCTILTLTRTDASSDEPIVVALAVLALLATFIVWFSLVVCYQRDLLHSLLYNFDFLFSSVQFTLAMLLIADMCYWDYRALGAFAWWLWFHVVLCLDALTPPIKRNLRIRKAYALPFVIATLVGIILIVYAFFFADIATYFKERTLWQLHWGNRTIGLRTKSLLLNRLFTIVMWSMRLIWEVSMCPDDELIFIRGGLDYYTPMEMFPPIKPEEPNRRQRVIAEGVTLLKKTAAENVPRLSTLLVYVPRFRHQLATRKIASVPGQVSAHEDDCGRAFTLFAG
;
A
#
# COMPACT_ATOMS: atom_id res chain seq x y z
N MET A 1 19.29 0.22 2.19
CA MET A 1 18.21 1.22 2.48
C MET A 1 18.34 1.66 3.92
N GLN A 2 18.09 2.94 4.22
CA GLN A 2 18.08 3.49 5.59
C GLN A 2 16.83 4.34 5.81
N VAL A 3 16.48 4.62 7.06
CA VAL A 3 15.38 5.55 7.38
C VAL A 3 15.82 6.97 7.05
N ALA A 4 14.94 7.76 6.44
CA ALA A 4 15.23 9.14 6.05
C ALA A 4 15.34 10.09 7.25
N SER A 5 14.46 9.91 8.24
CA SER A 5 14.38 10.70 9.47
C SER A 5 14.54 9.80 10.71
N PRO A 6 15.01 10.33 11.84
CA PRO A 6 15.05 9.57 13.09
C PRO A 6 13.64 9.10 13.46
N LEU A 7 13.53 7.85 13.91
CA LEU A 7 12.25 7.27 14.31
C LEU A 7 11.81 7.90 15.63
N PRO A 8 10.54 8.32 15.75
CA PRO A 8 10.05 8.93 16.98
C PRO A 8 10.02 7.89 18.11
N GLN A 9 10.29 8.35 19.32
CA GLN A 9 9.95 7.61 20.53
C GLN A 9 8.46 7.83 20.82
N VAL A 10 7.76 6.76 21.18
CA VAL A 10 6.32 6.80 21.46
C VAL A 10 6.09 6.34 22.88
N ASP A 11 5.39 7.16 23.66
CA ASP A 11 4.84 6.71 24.94
C ASP A 11 3.41 6.17 24.73
N LEU A 12 3.24 4.87 25.02
CA LEU A 12 1.95 4.19 24.91
C LEU A 12 1.08 4.37 26.18
N CYS A 13 1.65 4.86 27.27
CA CYS A 13 0.95 5.11 28.53
C CYS A 13 0.09 6.37 28.46
N ILE A 14 0.45 7.34 27.61
CA ILE A 14 -0.29 8.58 27.41
C ILE A 14 -1.57 8.32 26.61
N THR A 15 -2.62 7.91 27.32
CA THR A 15 -3.97 7.70 26.77
C THR A 15 -4.93 8.77 27.31
N PRO A 16 -6.00 9.13 26.58
CA PRO A 16 -7.01 10.02 27.12
C PRO A 16 -7.61 9.48 28.41
N GLY A 17 -7.79 8.17 28.53
CA GLY A 17 -8.24 7.53 29.77
C GLY A 17 -7.28 7.76 30.95
N ALA A 18 -5.97 7.64 30.75
CA ALA A 18 -4.98 7.88 31.81
C ALA A 18 -4.89 9.36 32.19
N LYS A 19 -5.13 10.29 31.25
CA LYS A 19 -5.12 11.74 31.52
C LYS A 19 -6.35 12.22 32.28
N HIS A 20 -7.53 11.65 32.01
CA HIS A 20 -8.80 12.12 32.58
C HIS A 20 -9.25 11.33 33.84
N LEU A 21 -8.73 10.13 34.06
CA LEU A 21 -9.08 9.30 35.21
C LEU A 21 -7.92 9.28 36.21
N SER A 22 -8.23 9.22 37.52
CA SER A 22 -7.20 8.96 38.53
C SER A 22 -6.57 7.58 38.31
N PRO A 23 -5.33 7.33 38.75
CA PRO A 23 -4.63 6.06 38.53
C PRO A 23 -5.45 4.82 38.94
N GLU A 24 -6.04 4.84 40.13
CA GLU A 24 -6.91 3.75 40.61
C GLU A 24 -8.15 3.54 39.73
N ARG A 25 -8.79 4.64 39.27
CA ARG A 25 -9.96 4.57 38.38
C ARG A 25 -9.56 4.06 37.00
N HIS A 26 -8.37 4.43 36.53
CA HIS A 26 -7.82 3.95 35.26
C HIS A 26 -7.55 2.44 35.30
N GLU A 27 -6.94 1.92 36.37
CA GLU A 27 -6.73 0.48 36.55
C GLU A 27 -8.05 -0.29 36.65
N ARG A 28 -9.01 0.22 37.43
CA ARG A 28 -10.35 -0.36 37.50
C ARG A 28 -11.02 -0.37 36.13
N PHE A 29 -10.90 0.72 35.38
CA PHE A 29 -11.40 0.83 34.00
C PHE A 29 -10.76 -0.21 33.08
N LEU A 30 -9.43 -0.37 33.13
CA LEU A 30 -8.72 -1.41 32.37
C LEU A 30 -9.21 -2.82 32.76
N GLY A 31 -9.43 -3.09 34.05
CA GLY A 31 -9.98 -4.35 34.53
C GLY A 31 -11.41 -4.61 34.06
N VAL A 32 -12.25 -3.58 33.96
CA VAL A 32 -13.59 -3.66 33.37
C VAL A 32 -13.51 -3.90 31.87
N MET A 33 -12.62 -3.21 31.16
CA MET A 33 -12.39 -3.36 29.73
C MET A 33 -11.91 -4.77 29.40
N ARG A 34 -10.95 -5.32 30.17
CA ARG A 34 -10.47 -6.70 30.01
C ARG A 34 -11.60 -7.73 30.09
N ARG A 35 -12.56 -7.54 31.00
CA ARG A 35 -13.72 -8.42 31.16
C ARG A 35 -14.81 -8.19 30.11
N SER A 36 -14.97 -6.95 29.65
CA SER A 36 -16.13 -6.54 28.85
C SER A 36 -15.85 -6.30 27.38
N TYR A 37 -14.58 -6.28 26.92
CA TYR A 37 -14.25 -5.91 25.54
C TYR A 37 -14.97 -6.79 24.51
N ALA A 38 -15.14 -8.10 24.78
CA ALA A 38 -15.79 -9.02 23.85
C ALA A 38 -17.29 -8.70 23.72
N ARG A 39 -17.92 -8.25 24.81
CA ARG A 39 -19.30 -7.75 24.81
C ARG A 39 -19.38 -6.43 24.07
N LEU A 40 -18.52 -5.46 24.39
CA LEU A 40 -18.46 -4.16 23.72
C LEU A 40 -18.24 -4.29 22.20
N GLY A 41 -17.32 -5.16 21.77
CA GLY A 41 -17.09 -5.42 20.36
C GLY A 41 -18.29 -6.08 19.66
N ARG A 42 -19.06 -6.92 20.36
CA ARG A 42 -20.33 -7.47 19.83
C ARG A 42 -21.41 -6.39 19.75
N MET A 43 -21.57 -5.58 20.79
CA MET A 43 -22.51 -4.45 20.81
C MET A 43 -22.23 -3.47 19.68
N TYR A 44 -20.96 -3.14 19.43
CA TYR A 44 -20.57 -2.28 18.31
C TYR A 44 -20.93 -2.88 16.93
N ARG A 45 -20.71 -4.18 16.73
CA ARG A 45 -21.12 -4.84 15.48
C ARG A 45 -22.64 -4.89 15.33
N LEU A 46 -23.36 -5.15 16.41
CA LEU A 46 -24.83 -5.11 16.45
C LEU A 46 -25.35 -3.70 16.17
N SER A 47 -24.68 -2.67 16.68
CA SER A 47 -24.98 -1.27 16.36
C SER A 47 -24.79 -0.98 14.87
N GLY A 48 -23.71 -1.46 14.25
CA GLY A 48 -23.54 -1.35 12.79
C GLY A 48 -24.65 -2.02 11.98
N LEU A 49 -25.12 -3.21 12.41
CA LEU A 49 -26.26 -3.90 11.80
C LEU A 49 -27.58 -3.19 12.08
N ALA A 50 -27.75 -2.60 13.27
CA ALA A 50 -28.91 -1.81 13.62
C ALA A 50 -28.96 -0.52 12.79
N THR A 51 -27.84 0.18 12.60
CA THR A 51 -27.74 1.32 11.68
C THR A 51 -28.09 0.91 10.25
N LEU A 52 -27.62 -0.26 9.78
CA LEU A 52 -28.04 -0.81 8.50
C LEU A 52 -29.56 -0.98 8.45
N ALA A 53 -30.18 -1.61 9.45
CA ALA A 53 -31.64 -1.74 9.48
C ALA A 53 -32.35 -0.38 9.51
N THR A 54 -31.88 0.57 10.32
CA THR A 54 -32.45 1.92 10.46
C THR A 54 -32.53 2.66 9.13
N VAL A 55 -31.55 2.50 8.24
CA VAL A 55 -31.54 3.20 6.95
C VAL A 55 -32.54 2.62 5.94
N PHE A 56 -32.96 1.37 6.09
CA PHE A 56 -33.95 0.71 5.22
C PHE A 56 -35.39 0.85 5.71
N VAL A 57 -35.59 1.22 6.96
CA VAL A 57 -36.90 1.23 7.60
C VAL A 57 -37.59 2.60 7.43
N LYS A 58 -38.92 2.57 7.40
CA LYS A 58 -39.78 3.76 7.34
C LYS A 58 -39.42 4.79 8.41
N ARG A 59 -39.52 6.07 8.08
CA ARG A 59 -39.21 7.20 8.98
C ARG A 59 -39.73 7.04 10.41
N GLU A 60 -40.98 6.65 10.59
CA GLU A 60 -41.64 6.50 11.91
C GLU A 60 -40.93 5.48 12.81
N ILE A 61 -40.56 4.32 12.25
CA ILE A 61 -39.89 3.25 12.99
C ILE A 61 -38.38 3.55 13.09
N GLY A 62 -37.79 4.13 12.04
CA GLY A 62 -36.38 4.52 11.98
C GLY A 62 -35.99 5.52 13.08
N TYR A 63 -36.89 6.44 13.43
CA TYR A 63 -36.73 7.34 14.58
C TYR A 63 -36.43 6.57 15.87
N TRP A 64 -37.29 5.61 16.21
CA TRP A 64 -37.16 4.82 17.43
C TRP A 64 -35.97 3.85 17.38
N LEU A 65 -35.62 3.33 16.21
CA LEU A 65 -34.48 2.40 16.04
C LEU A 65 -33.12 3.11 16.11
N THR A 66 -33.09 4.43 15.91
CA THR A 66 -31.85 5.22 16.00
C THR A 66 -31.28 5.25 17.41
N ILE A 67 -32.13 5.42 18.42
CA ILE A 67 -31.73 5.45 19.84
C ILE A 67 -31.00 4.17 20.26
N PRO A 68 -31.55 2.95 20.11
CA PRO A 68 -30.87 1.73 20.49
C PRO A 68 -29.61 1.50 19.66
N SER A 69 -29.60 1.86 18.37
CA SER A 69 -28.37 1.76 17.56
C SER A 69 -27.24 2.60 18.17
N LEU A 70 -27.51 3.86 18.50
CA LEU A 70 -26.52 4.76 19.10
C LEU A 70 -26.09 4.29 20.50
N LEU A 71 -27.02 3.86 21.34
CA LEU A 71 -26.74 3.34 22.68
C LEU A 71 -25.93 2.03 22.66
N LEU A 72 -26.12 1.18 21.65
CA LEU A 72 -25.33 -0.03 21.46
C LEU A 72 -23.89 0.28 21.04
N GLY A 73 -23.70 1.28 20.19
CA GLY A 73 -22.40 1.64 19.61
C GLY A 73 -21.54 2.53 20.53
N SER A 74 -22.17 3.49 21.21
CA SER A 74 -21.46 4.56 21.93
C SER A 74 -20.53 4.07 23.04
N PRO A 75 -20.86 3.06 23.87
CA PRO A 75 -19.94 2.62 24.93
C PRO A 75 -18.65 2.06 24.34
N ALA A 76 -18.74 1.28 23.26
CA ALA A 76 -17.57 0.71 22.61
C ALA A 76 -16.70 1.80 21.96
N MET A 77 -17.30 2.82 21.35
CA MET A 77 -16.57 3.94 20.74
C MET A 77 -15.85 4.78 21.79
N VAL A 78 -16.54 5.15 22.88
CA VAL A 78 -15.95 5.93 23.98
C VAL A 78 -14.82 5.16 24.64
N CYS A 79 -15.03 3.89 24.97
CA CYS A 79 -13.98 3.07 25.56
C CYS A 79 -12.77 2.88 24.62
N THR A 80 -13.01 2.73 23.32
CA THR A 80 -11.91 2.62 22.35
C THR A 80 -11.10 3.92 22.29
N TYR A 81 -11.78 5.07 22.24
CA TYR A 81 -11.14 6.39 22.25
C TYR A 81 -10.28 6.59 23.51
N LEU A 82 -10.82 6.24 24.70
CA LEU A 82 -10.09 6.36 25.96
C LEU A 82 -8.84 5.47 26.04
N LEU A 83 -8.77 4.40 25.26
CA LEU A 83 -7.63 3.46 25.21
C LEU A 83 -6.61 3.76 24.11
N MET A 84 -6.86 4.73 23.22
CA MET A 84 -5.92 5.07 22.16
C MET A 84 -4.68 5.79 22.72
N SER A 85 -3.48 5.49 22.19
CA SER A 85 -2.27 6.26 22.48
C SER A 85 -2.37 7.65 21.83
N SER A 86 -2.31 8.70 22.65
CA SER A 86 -2.38 10.09 22.21
C SER A 86 -1.14 10.50 21.41
N ASP A 87 0.03 9.97 21.76
CA ASP A 87 1.27 10.27 21.03
C ASP A 87 1.27 9.65 19.63
N MET A 88 0.76 8.42 19.49
CA MET A 88 0.56 7.85 18.16
C MET A 88 -0.46 8.64 17.34
N VAL A 89 -1.53 9.17 17.97
CA VAL A 89 -2.48 10.07 17.29
C VAL A 89 -1.77 11.33 16.77
N LYS A 90 -0.94 11.99 17.59
CA LYS A 90 -0.15 13.15 17.16
C LYS A 90 0.71 12.83 15.94
N ILE A 91 1.40 11.69 15.96
CA ILE A 91 2.25 11.25 14.85
C ILE A 91 1.42 10.98 13.58
N LEU A 92 0.25 10.33 13.72
CA LEU A 92 -0.65 10.08 12.58
C LEU A 92 -1.26 11.37 12.01
N LEU A 93 -1.53 12.38 12.83
CA LEU A 93 -2.04 13.67 12.38
C LEU A 93 -1.07 14.40 11.43
N TRP A 94 0.22 14.09 11.48
CA TRP A 94 1.21 14.62 10.53
C TRP A 94 1.29 13.84 9.22
N GLN A 95 0.60 12.72 9.11
CA GLN A 95 0.60 11.90 7.89
C GLN A 95 -0.49 12.36 6.93
N TYR A 96 -0.11 12.60 5.67
CA TYR A 96 -1.06 12.93 4.60
C TYR A 96 -2.19 11.89 4.47
N GLU A 97 -1.86 10.58 4.59
CA GLU A 97 -2.86 9.50 4.49
C GLU A 97 -4.00 9.68 5.51
N PHE A 98 -3.69 10.14 6.72
CA PHE A 98 -4.68 10.36 7.76
C PHE A 98 -5.73 11.40 7.31
N TRP A 99 -5.28 12.57 6.85
CA TRP A 99 -6.18 13.64 6.41
C TRP A 99 -6.96 13.27 5.16
N PHE A 100 -6.33 12.61 4.20
CA PHE A 100 -6.99 12.14 2.99
C PHE A 100 -8.17 11.22 3.31
N PHE A 101 -7.96 10.18 4.13
CA PHE A 101 -9.03 9.25 4.47
C PHE A 101 -10.05 9.86 5.44
N THR A 102 -9.64 10.78 6.32
CA THR A 102 -10.57 11.52 7.19
C THR A 102 -11.49 12.41 6.37
N ALA A 103 -10.96 13.14 5.37
CA ALA A 103 -11.76 13.97 4.47
C ALA A 103 -12.75 13.12 3.66
N LEU A 104 -12.30 11.99 3.08
CA LEU A 104 -13.18 11.07 2.38
C LEU A 104 -14.26 10.48 3.30
N ASN A 105 -13.91 10.13 4.54
CA ASN A 105 -14.86 9.66 5.55
C ASN A 105 -15.93 10.73 5.84
N THR A 106 -15.52 11.97 6.09
CA THR A 106 -16.44 13.09 6.32
C THR A 106 -17.35 13.33 5.11
N ILE A 107 -16.79 13.42 3.90
CA ILE A 107 -17.58 13.60 2.66
C ILE A 107 -18.61 12.47 2.54
N ASN A 108 -18.19 11.21 2.69
CA ASN A 108 -19.06 10.05 2.58
C ASN A 108 -20.29 10.13 3.51
N TRP A 109 -20.06 10.37 4.81
CA TRP A 109 -21.16 10.38 5.78
C TRP A 109 -21.98 11.67 5.75
N VAL A 110 -21.39 12.82 5.37
CA VAL A 110 -22.15 14.06 5.16
C VAL A 110 -23.04 13.95 3.93
N CYS A 111 -22.52 13.43 2.81
CA CYS A 111 -23.34 13.14 1.63
C CYS A 111 -24.48 12.18 1.97
N PHE A 112 -24.18 11.09 2.69
CA PHE A 112 -25.22 10.13 3.08
C PHE A 112 -26.25 10.74 4.06
N ALA A 113 -25.79 11.52 5.03
CA ALA A 113 -26.66 12.22 5.97
C ALA A 113 -27.59 13.19 5.26
N SER A 114 -27.13 13.90 4.22
CA SER A 114 -27.96 14.85 3.49
C SER A 114 -29.14 14.23 2.72
N PHE A 115 -29.12 12.91 2.49
CA PHE A 115 -30.29 12.21 1.95
C PHE A 115 -31.41 12.06 2.98
N TYR A 116 -31.07 12.14 4.26
CA TYR A 116 -32.01 12.07 5.37
C TYR A 116 -32.19 13.48 5.96
N TRP A 117 -33.43 13.89 6.15
CA TRP A 117 -33.78 15.15 6.83
C TRP A 117 -34.50 14.87 8.15
N ASP A 118 -34.13 13.77 8.81
CA ASP A 118 -34.77 13.28 10.03
C ASP A 118 -33.77 12.70 11.04
N ALA A 119 -34.29 12.15 12.15
CA ALA A 119 -33.47 11.63 13.23
C ALA A 119 -32.57 10.44 12.83
N ARG A 120 -32.82 9.75 11.71
CA ARG A 120 -31.99 8.62 11.24
C ARG A 120 -30.53 9.03 11.04
N ILE A 121 -30.27 10.32 10.77
CA ILE A 121 -28.92 10.91 10.69
C ILE A 121 -28.10 10.59 11.95
N LEU A 122 -28.70 10.59 13.13
CA LEU A 122 -27.98 10.32 14.39
C LEU A 122 -27.41 8.89 14.42
N SER A 123 -28.05 7.92 13.75
CA SER A 123 -27.53 6.56 13.65
C SER A 123 -26.27 6.45 12.79
N LEU A 124 -26.05 7.43 11.89
CA LEU A 124 -24.90 7.50 10.99
C LEU A 124 -23.62 7.94 11.71
N VAL A 125 -23.76 8.62 12.86
CA VAL A 125 -22.63 9.03 13.70
C VAL A 125 -21.78 7.84 14.10
N THR A 126 -22.41 6.69 14.40
CA THR A 126 -21.69 5.45 14.67
C THR A 126 -20.82 5.01 13.49
N GLY A 127 -21.33 5.13 12.26
CA GLY A 127 -20.59 4.81 11.04
C GLY A 127 -19.41 5.76 10.80
N LEU A 128 -19.63 7.07 10.98
CA LEU A 128 -18.62 8.11 10.84
C LEU A 128 -17.46 7.92 11.83
N VAL A 129 -17.78 7.86 13.13
CA VAL A 129 -16.80 7.66 14.20
C VAL A 129 -16.14 6.30 14.07
N GLY A 130 -16.93 5.27 13.74
CA GLY A 130 -16.45 3.92 13.51
C GLY A 130 -15.38 3.81 12.44
N THR A 131 -15.62 4.44 11.29
CA THR A 131 -14.65 4.52 10.20
C THR A 131 -13.41 5.31 10.60
N GLN A 132 -13.58 6.40 11.37
CA GLN A 132 -12.46 7.17 11.91
C GLN A 132 -11.58 6.34 12.86
N MET A 133 -12.18 5.48 13.69
CA MET A 133 -11.43 4.56 14.56
C MET A 133 -10.62 3.52 13.77
N ILE A 134 -11.09 3.14 12.58
CA ILE A 134 -10.34 2.26 11.65
C ILE A 134 -9.17 3.02 11.02
N ILE A 135 -9.34 4.29 10.67
CA ILE A 135 -8.23 5.14 10.19
C ILE A 135 -7.15 5.26 11.28
N LEU A 136 -7.57 5.38 12.54
CA LEU A 136 -6.71 5.44 13.73
C LEU A 136 -6.31 4.06 14.30
N ILE A 137 -6.42 2.98 13.53
CA ILE A 137 -6.21 1.61 14.05
C ILE A 137 -4.80 1.37 14.63
N ASP A 138 -3.80 2.17 14.28
CA ASP A 138 -2.44 2.05 14.82
C ASP A 138 -2.30 2.66 16.21
N CYS A 139 -3.16 3.62 16.57
CA CYS A 139 -3.25 4.17 17.93
C CYS A 139 -3.92 3.20 18.91
N ASN A 140 -4.68 2.24 18.38
CA ASN A 140 -5.45 1.27 19.15
C ASN A 140 -4.68 -0.05 19.28
N PHE A 141 -3.65 -0.05 20.11
CA PHE A 141 -2.84 -1.24 20.38
C PHE A 141 -3.57 -2.28 21.23
N ARG A 142 -4.44 -1.86 22.16
CA ARG A 142 -5.11 -2.76 23.10
C ARG A 142 -6.28 -3.53 22.49
N THR A 143 -7.09 -2.93 21.61
CA THR A 143 -8.31 -3.59 21.08
C THR A 143 -8.24 -3.91 19.59
N ILE A 144 -7.01 -4.01 19.07
CA ILE A 144 -6.66 -4.31 17.68
C ILE A 144 -7.45 -5.47 17.05
N THR A 145 -7.54 -6.60 17.76
CA THR A 145 -8.21 -7.82 17.30
C THR A 145 -9.73 -7.64 17.24
N SER A 146 -10.32 -6.91 18.18
CA SER A 146 -11.73 -6.53 18.15
C SER A 146 -12.01 -5.60 16.97
N ALA A 147 -11.18 -4.56 16.78
CA ALA A 147 -11.28 -3.63 15.68
C ALA A 147 -11.24 -4.34 14.31
N LEU A 148 -10.32 -5.29 14.14
CA LEU A 148 -10.23 -6.11 12.91
C LEU A 148 -11.43 -7.02 12.67
N ARG A 149 -12.09 -7.52 13.72
CA ARG A 149 -13.35 -8.26 13.54
C ARG A 149 -14.49 -7.33 13.15
N SER A 150 -14.47 -6.09 13.63
CA SER A 150 -15.48 -5.09 13.27
C SER A 150 -15.32 -4.59 11.84
N THR A 151 -14.11 -4.54 11.27
CA THR A 151 -13.93 -4.17 9.85
C THR A 151 -14.58 -5.16 8.89
N VAL A 152 -14.63 -6.45 9.25
CA VAL A 152 -15.30 -7.51 8.48
C VAL A 152 -16.81 -7.23 8.33
N VAL A 153 -17.42 -6.57 9.31
CA VAL A 153 -18.83 -6.15 9.25
C VAL A 153 -18.98 -4.77 8.61
N ALA A 154 -18.08 -3.84 8.91
CA ALA A 154 -18.16 -2.47 8.42
C ALA A 154 -18.09 -2.36 6.88
N ILE A 155 -17.24 -3.16 6.23
CA ILE A 155 -17.10 -3.13 4.76
C ILE A 155 -18.41 -3.55 4.06
N PRO A 156 -19.01 -4.73 4.34
CA PRO A 156 -20.32 -5.09 3.77
C PRO A 156 -21.40 -4.08 4.08
N VAL A 157 -21.50 -3.59 5.32
CA VAL A 157 -22.50 -2.58 5.68
C VAL A 157 -22.35 -1.33 4.80
N LEU A 158 -21.14 -0.78 4.68
CA LEU A 158 -20.88 0.39 3.84
C LEU A 158 -21.23 0.14 2.36
N LEU A 159 -20.87 -1.03 1.82
CA LEU A 159 -21.16 -1.38 0.42
C LEU A 159 -22.65 -1.67 0.17
N ILE A 160 -23.35 -2.30 1.10
CA ILE A 160 -24.80 -2.53 1.01
C ILE A 160 -25.54 -1.20 1.04
N ILE A 161 -25.15 -0.28 1.94
CA ILE A 161 -25.74 1.07 1.99
C ILE A 161 -25.45 1.82 0.68
N ALA A 162 -24.21 1.78 0.18
CA ALA A 162 -23.85 2.40 -1.09
C ALA A 162 -24.67 1.82 -2.25
N GLY A 163 -24.80 0.49 -2.34
CA GLY A 163 -25.63 -0.17 -3.33
C GLY A 163 -27.10 0.21 -3.20
N ALA A 164 -27.65 0.23 -1.98
CA ALA A 164 -29.04 0.61 -1.75
C ALA A 164 -29.32 2.07 -2.10
N ALA A 165 -28.39 2.99 -1.80
CA ALA A 165 -28.48 4.38 -2.23
C ALA A 165 -28.41 4.50 -3.76
N PHE A 166 -27.50 3.76 -4.40
CA PHE A 166 -27.36 3.73 -5.86
C PHE A 166 -28.62 3.21 -6.57
N PHE A 167 -29.21 2.12 -6.05
CA PHE A 167 -30.46 1.54 -6.56
C PHE A 167 -31.72 2.27 -6.07
N ARG A 168 -31.57 3.33 -5.27
CA ARG A 168 -32.68 4.09 -4.65
C ARG A 168 -33.68 3.19 -3.91
N VAL A 169 -33.18 2.16 -3.22
CA VAL A 169 -34.00 1.20 -2.46
C VAL A 169 -34.32 1.72 -1.06
N LEU A 170 -33.62 2.76 -0.60
CA LEU A 170 -33.81 3.35 0.71
C LEU A 170 -35.15 4.12 0.76
N ASP A 171 -35.79 4.12 1.94
CA ASP A 171 -37.02 4.88 2.22
C ASP A 171 -36.70 6.38 2.36
N ILE A 172 -36.40 6.99 1.21
CA ILE A 172 -36.05 8.38 1.01
C ILE A 172 -36.85 8.88 -0.19
N ASP A 173 -37.49 10.04 -0.03
CA ASP A 173 -38.21 10.70 -1.12
C ASP A 173 -37.26 10.99 -2.29
N ASP A 174 -37.73 10.78 -3.52
CA ASP A 174 -36.89 10.94 -4.72
C ASP A 174 -36.28 12.37 -4.82
N ASP A 175 -36.94 13.37 -4.22
CA ASP A 175 -36.50 14.77 -4.17
C ASP A 175 -35.26 15.00 -3.28
N HIS A 176 -35.03 14.13 -2.29
CA HIS A 176 -33.86 14.20 -1.41
C HIS A 176 -32.61 13.55 -2.02
N TYR A 177 -32.74 12.82 -3.13
CA TYR A 177 -31.60 12.47 -3.96
C TYR A 177 -31.16 13.69 -4.75
N HIS A 178 -30.63 14.66 -4.01
CA HIS A 178 -30.27 15.97 -4.53
C HIS A 178 -29.33 15.81 -5.73
N VAL A 179 -29.83 16.30 -6.85
CA VAL A 179 -28.99 16.68 -7.98
C VAL A 179 -28.57 18.09 -7.65
N ILE A 180 -27.29 18.30 -7.32
CA ILE A 180 -26.78 19.65 -7.09
C ILE A 180 -26.54 20.23 -8.48
N PRO A 181 -27.35 21.22 -8.94
CA PRO A 181 -27.05 21.92 -10.18
C PRO A 181 -25.87 22.84 -9.88
N VAL A 182 -24.67 22.40 -10.23
CA VAL A 182 -23.49 23.26 -10.18
C VAL A 182 -23.32 23.83 -11.57
N ALA A 183 -23.74 25.08 -11.76
CA ALA A 183 -23.77 25.75 -13.06
C ALA A 183 -24.49 24.91 -14.13
N LYS A 184 -23.79 24.34 -15.12
CA LYS A 184 -24.40 23.58 -16.23
C LYS A 184 -24.45 22.07 -16.02
N VAL A 185 -23.90 21.55 -14.91
CA VAL A 185 -23.81 20.11 -14.66
C VAL A 185 -24.61 19.71 -13.43
N ASN A 186 -25.40 18.66 -13.65
CA ASN A 186 -26.15 17.96 -12.63
C ASN A 186 -25.25 16.89 -12.01
N VAL A 187 -24.63 17.19 -10.87
CA VAL A 187 -23.88 16.20 -10.10
C VAL A 187 -24.85 15.52 -9.14
N THR A 188 -25.04 14.22 -9.30
CA THR A 188 -25.85 13.47 -8.35
C THR A 188 -25.03 13.19 -7.11
N LEU A 189 -25.56 13.57 -5.94
CA LEU A 189 -24.85 13.38 -4.68
C LEU A 189 -24.69 11.89 -4.32
N VAL A 190 -25.56 11.04 -4.88
CA VAL A 190 -25.46 9.58 -4.81
C VAL A 190 -24.15 9.08 -5.42
N ASP A 191 -23.74 9.60 -6.57
CA ASP A 191 -22.49 9.15 -7.21
C ASP A 191 -21.25 9.51 -6.36
N VAL A 192 -21.28 10.70 -5.74
CA VAL A 192 -20.23 11.14 -4.81
C VAL A 192 -20.18 10.19 -3.61
N PHE A 193 -21.32 9.90 -3.00
CA PHE A 193 -21.44 8.97 -1.89
C PHE A 193 -20.94 7.56 -2.25
N VAL A 194 -21.46 6.96 -3.32
CA VAL A 194 -21.12 5.58 -3.72
C VAL A 194 -19.62 5.43 -3.96
N ASN A 195 -19.00 6.38 -4.65
CA ASN A 195 -17.57 6.27 -4.91
C ASN A 195 -16.71 6.49 -3.67
N THR A 196 -17.08 7.43 -2.80
CA THR A 196 -16.36 7.64 -1.54
C THR A 196 -16.50 6.41 -0.64
N ALA A 197 -17.68 5.80 -0.59
CA ALA A 197 -17.94 4.53 0.08
C ALA A 197 -17.07 3.38 -0.46
N VAL A 198 -17.01 3.20 -1.80
CA VAL A 198 -16.17 2.16 -2.42
C VAL A 198 -14.68 2.41 -2.14
N THR A 199 -14.23 3.66 -2.21
CA THR A 199 -12.84 4.03 -1.92
C THR A 199 -12.47 3.73 -0.47
N LEU A 200 -13.35 4.08 0.48
CA LEU A 200 -13.20 3.76 1.89
C LEU A 200 -13.23 2.24 2.13
N ALA A 201 -14.13 1.51 1.48
CA ALA A 201 -14.21 0.06 1.60
C ALA A 201 -12.92 -0.64 1.16
N VAL A 202 -12.35 -0.25 0.02
CA VAL A 202 -11.06 -0.77 -0.47
C VAL A 202 -9.93 -0.45 0.51
N PHE A 203 -9.90 0.76 1.06
CA PHE A 203 -8.93 1.16 2.08
C PHE A 203 -9.06 0.32 3.36
N ILE A 204 -10.27 0.19 3.91
CA ILE A 204 -10.53 -0.59 5.12
C ILE A 204 -10.15 -2.05 4.90
N ALA A 205 -10.48 -2.62 3.73
CA ALA A 205 -10.11 -3.98 3.35
C ALA A 205 -8.59 -4.17 3.33
N ARG A 206 -7.84 -3.26 2.69
CA ARG A 206 -6.38 -3.28 2.67
C ARG A 206 -5.79 -3.22 4.08
N LYS A 207 -6.26 -2.30 4.93
CA LYS A 207 -5.76 -2.13 6.30
C LYS A 207 -6.05 -3.40 7.12
N ALA A 208 -7.26 -3.94 7.02
CA ALA A 208 -7.65 -5.16 7.70
C ALA A 208 -6.83 -6.37 7.24
N TYR A 209 -6.65 -6.54 5.94
CA TYR A 209 -5.85 -7.62 5.37
C TYR A 209 -4.38 -7.53 5.80
N SER A 210 -3.78 -6.35 5.67
CA SER A 210 -2.38 -6.11 6.03
C SER A 210 -2.15 -6.42 7.51
N LYS A 211 -3.03 -5.93 8.39
CA LYS A 211 -2.91 -6.15 9.83
C LYS A 211 -3.15 -7.62 10.20
N ARG A 212 -4.14 -8.29 9.60
CA ARG A 212 -4.38 -9.73 9.78
C ARG A 212 -3.18 -10.58 9.33
N LYS A 213 -2.55 -10.23 8.21
CA LYS A 213 -1.35 -10.91 7.71
C LYS A 213 -0.19 -10.79 8.69
N VAL A 214 0.01 -9.61 9.28
CA VAL A 214 1.03 -9.40 10.32
C VAL A 214 0.74 -10.24 11.56
N LEU A 215 -0.50 -10.17 12.07
CA LEU A 215 -0.87 -10.90 13.28
C LEU A 215 -0.73 -12.42 13.15
N ARG A 216 -0.89 -12.96 11.93
CA ARG A 216 -0.64 -14.37 11.63
C ARG A 216 0.84 -14.72 11.50
N GLY A 217 1.68 -13.78 11.07
CA GLY A 217 3.10 -14.00 10.85
C GLY A 217 3.97 -13.87 12.10
N ASN A 218 3.55 -13.07 13.09
CA ASN A 218 4.31 -12.82 14.31
C ASN A 218 3.88 -13.75 15.46
N THR A 219 3.92 -15.06 15.25
CA THR A 219 3.64 -16.04 16.33
C THR A 219 4.72 -16.00 17.42
N ASP A 220 5.96 -15.63 17.06
CA ASP A 220 7.12 -15.64 17.96
C ASP A 220 7.29 -14.35 18.80
N SER A 221 6.67 -13.23 18.42
CA SER A 221 6.74 -11.95 19.14
C SER A 221 5.36 -11.30 19.32
N LEU A 222 4.52 -11.95 20.15
CA LEU A 222 3.16 -11.48 20.47
C LEU A 222 3.11 -10.04 21.02
N LYS A 223 4.23 -9.47 21.45
CA LYS A 223 4.33 -8.10 21.99
C LYS A 223 4.75 -7.04 20.95
N THR A 224 5.09 -7.42 19.73
CA THR A 224 5.50 -6.46 18.68
C THR A 224 4.33 -6.17 17.75
N ILE A 225 3.88 -4.91 17.72
CA ILE A 225 2.78 -4.46 16.88
C ILE A 225 3.33 -3.72 15.66
N ARG A 226 2.92 -4.17 14.47
CA ARG A 226 3.20 -3.46 13.22
C ARG A 226 2.22 -2.33 12.97
N CYS A 227 2.77 -1.16 12.69
CA CYS A 227 2.04 -0.03 12.15
C CYS A 227 1.66 -0.30 10.68
N VAL A 228 0.43 0.00 10.32
CA VAL A 228 -0.10 -0.19 8.95
C VAL A 228 -0.24 1.16 8.22
N VAL A 229 -0.63 2.20 8.94
CA VAL A 229 -0.78 3.60 8.53
C VAL A 229 0.52 4.36 8.79
N PHE A 230 1.09 4.25 9.99
CA PHE A 230 2.35 4.91 10.27
C PHE A 230 3.51 4.16 9.60
N ARG A 231 4.17 4.81 8.64
CA ARG A 231 5.29 4.26 7.87
C ARG A 231 6.40 5.27 7.76
N SER A 232 7.64 4.82 7.75
CA SER A 232 8.79 5.70 7.61
C SER A 232 9.18 5.93 6.16
N LYS A 233 9.71 7.11 5.88
CA LYS A 233 10.37 7.38 4.60
C LYS A 233 11.73 6.67 4.55
N LEU A 234 12.07 6.19 3.36
CA LEU A 234 13.30 5.46 3.13
C LEU A 234 14.22 6.25 2.22
N ARG A 235 15.51 6.15 2.52
CA ARG A 235 16.59 6.78 1.78
C ARG A 235 17.53 5.71 1.24
N LEU A 236 17.89 5.85 -0.03
CA LEU A 236 18.88 5.00 -0.68
C LEU A 236 20.27 5.61 -0.49
N LYS A 237 21.09 5.00 0.37
CA LYS A 237 22.52 5.34 0.49
C LYS A 237 23.36 4.37 -0.32
N PRO A 238 24.36 4.87 -1.07
CA PRO A 238 25.33 4.00 -1.71
C PRO A 238 26.14 3.29 -0.62
N THR A 239 26.33 1.98 -0.79
CA THR A 239 27.23 1.20 0.04
C THR A 239 28.25 0.62 -0.92
N LEU A 240 29.50 1.04 -0.80
CA LEU A 240 30.59 0.32 -1.44
C LEU A 240 30.64 -1.03 -0.75
N ILE A 241 30.30 -2.08 -1.49
CA ILE A 241 30.70 -3.43 -1.09
C ILE A 241 32.21 -3.42 -1.30
N THR A 242 32.95 -2.96 -0.30
CA THR A 242 34.37 -3.29 -0.20
C THR A 242 34.40 -4.79 -0.33
N GLU A 243 35.07 -5.30 -1.38
CA GLU A 243 35.18 -6.72 -1.63
C GLU A 243 35.43 -7.42 -0.31
N ILE A 244 34.41 -8.15 0.15
CA ILE A 244 34.59 -9.06 1.26
C ILE A 244 35.63 -10.02 0.72
N THR A 245 36.86 -9.86 1.18
CA THR A 245 37.94 -10.80 0.94
C THR A 245 37.32 -12.17 1.20
N PRO A 246 37.32 -13.11 0.22
CA PRO A 246 36.55 -14.35 0.31
C PRO A 246 36.90 -15.23 1.51
N GLN A 247 37.91 -14.85 2.31
CA GLN A 247 38.29 -15.47 3.57
C GLN A 247 37.28 -15.27 4.73
N LEU A 248 36.40 -14.25 4.70
CA LEU A 248 35.40 -14.09 5.78
C LEU A 248 34.06 -14.82 5.51
N CYS A 249 33.76 -15.16 4.24
CA CYS A 249 32.55 -15.92 3.89
C CYS A 249 32.66 -17.40 4.25
N THR A 250 33.87 -17.97 4.33
CA THR A 250 34.09 -19.31 4.86
C THR A 250 33.89 -19.36 6.38
N VAL A 251 34.28 -18.33 7.13
CA VAL A 251 34.14 -18.35 8.60
C VAL A 251 32.68 -18.27 9.05
N VAL A 252 31.81 -17.52 8.35
CA VAL A 252 30.38 -17.45 8.71
C VAL A 252 29.60 -18.69 8.26
N VAL A 253 29.96 -19.32 7.15
CA VAL A 253 29.32 -20.58 6.72
C VAL A 253 29.82 -21.78 7.53
N GLU A 254 31.10 -21.80 7.91
CA GLU A 254 31.68 -22.89 8.72
C GLU A 254 31.28 -22.79 10.21
N GLN A 255 31.07 -21.59 10.76
CA GLN A 255 30.48 -21.44 12.10
C GLN A 255 28.98 -21.75 12.15
N VAL A 256 28.21 -21.53 11.07
CA VAL A 256 26.78 -21.89 11.03
C VAL A 256 26.58 -23.41 10.82
N VAL A 257 27.54 -24.10 10.21
CA VAL A 257 27.48 -25.56 10.03
C VAL A 257 28.09 -26.31 11.23
N SER A 258 29.07 -25.74 11.94
CA SER A 258 29.68 -26.38 13.12
C SER A 258 28.95 -26.10 14.45
N ASN A 259 28.16 -25.02 14.58
CA ASN A 259 27.42 -24.70 15.83
C ASN A 259 25.98 -25.23 15.89
N ARG A 260 25.63 -26.26 15.12
CA ARG A 260 24.27 -26.85 15.18
C ARG A 260 24.04 -27.79 16.38
N THR A 261 25.01 -27.95 17.27
CA THR A 261 24.95 -28.87 18.43
C THR A 261 24.94 -28.21 19.80
N VAL A 262 25.03 -26.88 19.95
CA VAL A 262 24.92 -26.22 21.26
C VAL A 262 24.08 -24.94 21.15
N LEU A 263 22.77 -25.06 21.36
CA LEU A 263 21.84 -23.94 21.44
C LEU A 263 21.11 -23.99 22.78
N SER A 264 21.85 -23.59 23.83
CA SER A 264 21.30 -23.17 25.12
C SER A 264 22.20 -22.10 25.73
N SER A 265 22.39 -20.96 25.03
CA SER A 265 22.80 -19.69 25.67
C SER A 265 22.64 -18.51 24.68
N PRO A 266 22.04 -17.36 25.07
CA PRO A 266 21.62 -16.32 24.13
C PRO A 266 22.58 -15.12 23.99
N ASN A 267 23.91 -15.26 24.13
CA ASN A 267 24.82 -14.08 24.22
C ASN A 267 25.95 -13.93 23.18
N LEU A 268 25.96 -14.64 22.04
CA LEU A 268 27.17 -14.69 21.19
C LEU A 268 27.17 -13.85 19.88
N PHE A 269 26.13 -13.08 19.56
CA PHE A 269 26.10 -12.27 18.32
C PHE A 269 26.62 -10.82 18.46
N SER A 270 27.13 -10.43 19.63
CA SER A 270 27.63 -9.06 19.90
C SER A 270 29.10 -8.82 19.47
N SER A 271 29.94 -9.86 19.40
CA SER A 271 31.40 -9.67 19.23
C SER A 271 31.91 -9.46 17.80
N ALA A 272 31.09 -9.65 16.75
CA ALA A 272 31.59 -9.57 15.37
C ALA A 272 31.69 -8.15 14.78
N ARG A 273 31.31 -7.10 15.54
CA ARG A 273 31.42 -5.69 15.10
C ARG A 273 32.67 -4.95 15.61
N VAL A 274 33.48 -5.57 16.45
CA VAL A 274 34.63 -4.89 17.10
C VAL A 274 35.93 -4.95 16.26
N ALA A 275 36.00 -5.80 15.22
CA ALA A 275 37.24 -5.98 14.45
C ALA A 275 37.50 -4.95 13.32
N ALA A 276 36.62 -3.97 13.09
CA ALA A 276 36.76 -3.00 11.99
C ALA A 276 37.14 -1.57 12.44
N GLY A 277 37.63 -1.40 13.67
CA GLY A 277 38.04 -0.10 14.20
C GLY A 277 39.25 -0.22 15.13
N LEU A 278 40.42 -0.53 14.59
CA LEU A 278 41.70 -0.51 15.31
C LEU A 278 42.77 0.11 14.42
N ALA A 279 42.77 1.44 14.36
CA ALA A 279 43.94 2.26 14.10
C ALA A 279 43.66 3.68 14.60
N GLU A 280 43.99 3.95 15.88
CA GLU A 280 44.70 5.14 16.39
C GLU A 280 44.37 5.49 17.86
N ALA A 281 45.46 5.83 18.57
CA ALA A 281 45.62 6.52 19.85
C ALA A 281 45.33 5.77 21.19
N PRO A 282 46.34 5.64 22.08
CA PRO A 282 46.20 5.04 23.40
C PRO A 282 45.85 6.07 24.49
N GLY A 283 44.93 5.71 25.38
CA GLY A 283 44.89 6.25 26.74
C GLY A 283 43.51 6.66 27.26
N THR A 284 42.73 5.70 27.76
CA THR A 284 41.90 5.82 28.98
C THR A 284 41.20 4.49 29.28
N PRO A 285 41.10 4.04 30.55
CA PRO A 285 40.48 2.76 30.89
C PRO A 285 38.96 2.92 31.01
N THR A 286 38.21 2.29 30.11
CA THR A 286 36.76 2.14 30.21
C THR A 286 36.40 0.69 30.54
N GLY A 287 35.61 0.53 31.60
CA GLY A 287 34.91 -0.72 31.92
C GLY A 287 33.91 -1.10 30.81
N PRO A 288 33.42 -2.35 30.81
CA PRO A 288 32.62 -2.87 29.72
C PRO A 288 31.21 -2.28 29.73
N SER A 289 30.89 -1.49 28.72
CA SER A 289 29.54 -1.02 28.40
C SER A 289 28.84 -2.04 27.52
N ASP A 290 27.90 -2.79 28.11
CA ASP A 290 27.00 -3.71 27.42
C ASP A 290 26.04 -2.95 26.47
N LEU A 291 26.24 -3.13 25.16
CA LEU A 291 25.37 -2.68 24.07
C LEU A 291 24.22 -3.67 23.84
N SER A 292 23.46 -3.95 24.88
CA SER A 292 22.04 -4.23 24.76
C SER A 292 21.35 -3.35 25.80
N ALA A 293 21.05 -2.11 25.40
CA ALA A 293 20.08 -1.28 26.11
C ALA A 293 18.73 -2.01 26.05
N GLN A 294 18.58 -2.95 26.97
CA GLN A 294 17.35 -3.52 27.44
C GLN A 294 16.60 -2.33 28.02
N ALA A 295 15.77 -1.70 27.18
CA ALA A 295 14.87 -0.65 27.61
C ALA A 295 14.12 -1.18 28.84
N ASP A 296 14.33 -0.52 29.98
CA ASP A 296 13.72 -0.91 31.22
C ASP A 296 12.19 -0.90 30.99
N PRO A 297 11.47 -2.01 31.15
CA PRO A 297 10.05 -2.08 30.84
C PRO A 297 9.20 -1.12 31.69
N ALA A 298 9.79 -0.50 32.72
CA ALA A 298 9.19 0.50 33.57
C ALA A 298 8.99 1.86 32.89
N ASP A 299 9.81 2.24 31.90
CA ASP A 299 9.87 3.65 31.46
C ASP A 299 8.83 4.06 30.40
N GLY A 300 7.96 3.16 29.91
CA GLY A 300 6.83 3.49 29.03
C GLY A 300 7.19 4.01 27.61
N HIS A 301 8.37 4.60 27.46
CA HIS A 301 8.96 5.06 26.22
C HIS A 301 9.40 3.88 25.36
N GLN A 302 8.78 3.74 24.20
CA GLN A 302 9.09 2.69 23.25
C GLN A 302 9.72 3.30 22.00
N GLN A 303 10.91 2.82 21.66
CA GLN A 303 11.54 3.19 20.40
C GLN A 303 10.85 2.43 19.28
N VAL A 304 10.29 3.16 18.31
CA VAL A 304 9.76 2.55 17.10
C VAL A 304 10.94 2.00 16.31
N THR A 305 10.83 0.74 15.90
CA THR A 305 11.86 0.02 15.15
C THR A 305 11.44 -0.19 13.70
N LEU A 306 12.43 -0.21 12.80
CA LEU A 306 12.19 -0.49 11.40
C LEU A 306 11.98 -1.99 11.22
N VAL A 307 10.89 -2.38 10.55
CA VAL A 307 10.68 -3.78 10.15
C VAL A 307 11.82 -4.21 9.26
N THR A 308 12.36 -5.41 9.52
CA THR A 308 13.34 -6.03 8.62
C THR A 308 12.75 -6.11 7.22
N MET A 309 13.28 -5.30 6.33
CA MET A 309 12.82 -5.24 4.94
C MET A 309 13.23 -6.52 4.24
N LYS A 310 12.36 -7.03 3.38
CA LYS A 310 12.77 -8.08 2.43
C LYS A 310 13.89 -7.61 1.51
N LEU A 311 13.92 -6.31 1.23
CA LEU A 311 14.90 -5.65 0.37
C LEU A 311 15.75 -4.69 1.22
N THR A 312 16.84 -5.19 1.81
CA THR A 312 17.78 -4.37 2.60
C THR A 312 18.81 -3.68 1.72
N ALA A 313 19.26 -4.38 0.68
CA ALA A 313 20.18 -3.91 -0.34
C ALA A 313 19.53 -4.01 -1.73
N VAL A 314 19.88 -3.09 -2.62
CA VAL A 314 19.42 -3.05 -4.00
C VAL A 314 20.65 -3.05 -4.89
N ASP A 315 20.78 -4.06 -5.74
CA ASP A 315 21.81 -4.04 -6.77
C ASP A 315 21.38 -3.12 -7.90
N VAL A 316 22.18 -2.08 -8.13
CA VAL A 316 21.98 -1.07 -9.18
C VAL A 316 22.09 -1.68 -10.58
N ARG A 317 22.82 -2.79 -10.73
CA ARG A 317 23.04 -3.46 -12.02
C ARG A 317 21.82 -4.24 -12.50
N HIS A 318 20.91 -4.59 -11.60
CA HIS A 318 19.71 -5.37 -11.90
C HIS A 318 18.58 -4.49 -12.46
N THR A 319 18.86 -3.76 -13.55
CA THR A 319 17.85 -2.98 -14.29
C THR A 319 17.06 -3.84 -15.27
N LEU A 320 15.96 -3.31 -15.79
CA LEU A 320 15.15 -4.01 -16.81
C LEU A 320 16.00 -4.36 -18.03
N TRP A 321 16.84 -3.43 -18.50
CA TRP A 321 17.73 -3.63 -19.63
C TRP A 321 19.16 -3.11 -19.36
N PRO A 322 20.03 -3.95 -18.73
CA PRO A 322 21.35 -3.52 -18.28
C PRO A 322 22.26 -2.98 -19.38
N ARG A 323 22.12 -3.50 -20.62
CA ARG A 323 22.95 -3.09 -21.78
C ARG A 323 22.73 -1.64 -22.22
N LEU A 324 21.54 -1.10 -22.01
CA LEU A 324 21.16 0.26 -22.41
C LEU A 324 21.22 1.24 -21.23
N THR A 325 21.48 0.74 -20.02
CA THR A 325 21.53 1.56 -18.81
C THR A 325 22.92 2.18 -18.66
N PRO A 326 23.04 3.50 -18.44
CA PRO A 326 24.32 4.13 -18.18
C PRO A 326 24.81 3.82 -16.75
N LEU A 327 25.47 2.67 -16.58
CA LEU A 327 25.98 2.22 -15.28
C LEU A 327 27.38 2.77 -14.95
N HIS A 328 28.24 2.93 -15.97
CA HIS A 328 29.67 3.19 -15.78
C HIS A 328 30.04 4.67 -15.70
N GLY A 329 29.16 5.57 -16.14
CA GLY A 329 29.44 7.00 -16.15
C GLY A 329 28.24 7.83 -16.57
N PRO A 330 28.34 9.16 -16.42
CA PRO A 330 27.29 10.07 -16.81
C PRO A 330 27.12 10.08 -18.34
N VAL A 331 25.88 10.21 -18.79
CA VAL A 331 25.61 10.40 -20.22
C VAL A 331 26.17 11.75 -20.69
N PRO A 332 26.56 11.86 -21.97
CA PRO A 332 26.98 13.13 -22.55
C PRO A 332 25.92 14.21 -22.33
N LEU A 333 26.34 15.45 -22.08
CA LEU A 333 25.42 16.57 -21.83
C LEU A 333 24.41 16.73 -22.98
N LEU A 334 24.85 16.51 -24.23
CA LEU A 334 24.00 16.56 -25.41
C LEU A 334 22.81 15.61 -25.32
N TRP A 335 23.00 14.38 -24.81
CA TRP A 335 21.91 13.43 -24.60
C TRP A 335 20.90 13.94 -23.58
N SER A 336 21.35 14.51 -22.46
CA SER A 336 20.46 15.11 -21.47
C SER A 336 19.69 16.31 -22.03
N ILE A 337 20.31 17.13 -22.88
CA ILE A 337 19.65 18.27 -23.55
C ILE A 337 18.57 17.76 -24.52
N VAL A 338 18.91 16.81 -25.39
CA VAL A 338 17.96 16.21 -26.34
C VAL A 338 16.79 15.54 -25.60
N PHE A 339 17.08 14.80 -24.54
CA PHE A 339 16.06 14.18 -23.69
C PHE A 339 15.16 15.22 -23.03
N GLY A 340 15.73 16.31 -22.51
CA GLY A 340 14.98 17.43 -21.93
C GLY A 340 14.09 18.13 -22.95
N LEU A 341 14.61 18.43 -24.14
CA LEU A 341 13.84 19.02 -25.24
C LEU A 341 12.68 18.09 -25.64
N LEU A 342 12.95 16.80 -25.81
CA LEU A 342 11.92 15.82 -26.14
C LEU A 342 10.82 15.73 -25.07
N ALA A 343 11.21 15.82 -23.79
CA ALA A 343 10.26 15.83 -22.70
C ALA A 343 9.40 17.10 -22.66
N ILE A 344 10.00 18.27 -22.91
CA ILE A 344 9.27 19.54 -23.01
C ILE A 344 8.33 19.51 -24.22
N THR A 345 8.80 19.09 -25.40
CA THR A 345 7.99 18.94 -26.60
C THR A 345 6.82 17.99 -26.36
N GLY A 346 7.08 16.80 -25.81
CA GLY A 346 6.03 15.84 -25.49
C GLY A 346 4.98 16.40 -24.53
N LEU A 347 5.40 17.13 -23.48
CA LEU A 347 4.48 17.77 -22.54
C LEU A 347 3.65 18.87 -23.18
N VAL A 348 4.28 19.80 -23.89
CA VAL A 348 3.62 20.94 -24.55
C VAL A 348 2.64 20.43 -25.61
N CYS A 349 3.06 19.49 -26.46
CA CYS A 349 2.18 18.89 -27.46
C CYS A 349 1.03 18.12 -26.81
N THR A 350 1.23 17.45 -25.66
CA THR A 350 0.15 16.79 -24.91
C THR A 350 -0.87 17.81 -24.43
N ILE A 351 -0.42 18.92 -23.83
CA ILE A 351 -1.30 20.00 -23.37
C ILE A 351 -2.09 20.59 -24.54
N LEU A 352 -1.41 20.98 -25.62
CA LEU A 352 -2.04 21.56 -26.80
C LEU A 352 -3.05 20.61 -27.46
N THR A 353 -2.74 19.32 -27.51
CA THR A 353 -3.66 18.30 -28.05
C THR A 353 -4.95 18.22 -27.23
N LEU A 354 -4.86 18.35 -25.91
CA LEU A 354 -6.02 18.25 -25.01
C LEU A 354 -6.80 19.56 -24.88
N THR A 355 -6.17 20.72 -25.09
CA THR A 355 -6.82 22.03 -24.95
C THR A 355 -7.38 22.58 -26.26
N ARG A 356 -6.94 22.08 -27.42
CA ARG A 356 -7.41 22.59 -28.72
C ARG A 356 -8.84 22.13 -29.01
N THR A 357 -9.68 23.10 -29.35
CA THR A 357 -11.13 22.93 -29.51
C THR A 357 -11.60 22.90 -30.97
N ASP A 358 -10.82 23.46 -31.90
CA ASP A 358 -11.33 23.77 -33.24
C ASP A 358 -11.09 22.60 -34.22
N ALA A 359 -12.19 22.01 -34.69
CA ALA A 359 -12.18 20.82 -35.55
C ALA A 359 -12.33 21.12 -37.05
N SER A 360 -12.63 22.35 -37.47
CA SER A 360 -13.17 22.58 -38.82
C SER A 360 -12.16 22.96 -39.91
N SER A 361 -10.92 23.36 -39.60
CA SER A 361 -9.94 23.76 -40.64
C SER A 361 -8.56 23.10 -40.53
N ASP A 362 -8.16 22.60 -39.35
CA ASP A 362 -6.76 22.23 -39.07
C ASP A 362 -6.56 20.75 -38.69
N GLU A 363 -7.52 19.87 -38.99
CA GLU A 363 -7.50 18.45 -38.60
C GLU A 363 -6.14 17.74 -38.80
N PRO A 364 -5.46 17.82 -39.97
CA PRO A 364 -4.18 17.12 -40.15
C PRO A 364 -3.06 17.64 -39.24
N ILE A 365 -3.05 18.94 -38.94
CA ILE A 365 -2.05 19.55 -38.05
C ILE A 365 -2.27 19.06 -36.61
N VAL A 366 -3.53 18.97 -36.18
CA VAL A 366 -3.85 18.54 -34.81
C VAL A 366 -3.58 17.05 -34.61
N VAL A 367 -3.89 16.21 -35.62
CA VAL A 367 -3.52 14.79 -35.59
C VAL A 367 -1.99 14.63 -35.53
N ALA A 368 -1.24 15.37 -36.36
CA ALA A 368 0.22 15.34 -36.33
C ALA A 368 0.77 15.75 -34.95
N LEU A 369 0.17 16.76 -34.31
CA LEU A 369 0.53 17.20 -32.96
C LEU A 369 0.28 16.12 -31.91
N ALA A 370 -0.86 15.43 -31.99
CA ALA A 370 -1.22 14.33 -31.08
C ALA A 370 -0.27 13.13 -31.22
N VAL A 371 0.09 12.77 -32.46
CA VAL A 371 1.08 11.73 -32.76
C VAL A 371 2.46 12.13 -32.24
N LEU A 372 2.88 13.37 -32.48
CA LEU A 372 4.15 13.90 -31.97
C LEU A 372 4.19 13.88 -30.45
N ALA A 373 3.10 14.28 -29.79
CA ALA A 373 2.96 14.23 -28.34
C ALA A 373 3.18 12.81 -27.82
N LEU A 374 2.50 11.82 -28.42
CA LEU A 374 2.60 10.43 -28.01
C LEU A 374 3.99 9.85 -28.26
N LEU A 375 4.56 10.07 -29.46
CA LEU A 375 5.90 9.55 -29.80
C LEU A 375 6.98 10.14 -28.90
N ALA A 376 6.98 11.46 -28.70
CA ALA A 376 7.96 12.12 -27.84
C ALA A 376 7.87 11.61 -26.39
N THR A 377 6.65 11.55 -25.84
CA THR A 377 6.41 11.02 -24.49
C THR A 377 6.79 9.54 -24.39
N PHE A 378 6.48 8.72 -25.40
CA PHE A 378 6.81 7.29 -25.41
C PHE A 378 8.31 7.06 -25.41
N ILE A 379 9.09 7.81 -26.21
CA ILE A 379 10.55 7.70 -26.22
C ILE A 379 11.13 8.06 -24.85
N VAL A 380 10.64 9.15 -24.23
CA VAL A 380 11.07 9.56 -22.88
C VAL A 380 10.74 8.48 -21.85
N TRP A 381 9.48 8.03 -21.82
CA TRP A 381 9.01 6.99 -20.92
C TRP A 381 9.79 5.69 -21.08
N PHE A 382 9.94 5.20 -22.32
CA PHE A 382 10.63 3.96 -22.63
C PHE A 382 12.10 4.00 -22.20
N SER A 383 12.80 5.12 -22.47
CA SER A 383 14.18 5.31 -22.05
C SER A 383 14.35 5.22 -20.52
N LEU A 384 13.38 5.72 -19.76
CA LEU A 384 13.38 5.60 -18.30
C LEU A 384 13.05 4.19 -17.84
N VAL A 385 12.05 3.53 -18.46
CA VAL A 385 11.66 2.15 -18.14
C VAL A 385 12.84 1.19 -18.29
N VAL A 386 13.59 1.30 -19.37
CA VAL A 386 14.82 0.52 -19.61
C VAL A 386 15.81 0.64 -18.44
N CYS A 387 15.84 1.79 -17.77
CA CYS A 387 16.72 2.09 -16.64
C CYS A 387 16.12 1.75 -15.26
N TYR A 388 14.87 1.28 -15.17
CA TYR A 388 14.25 0.94 -13.89
C TYR A 388 14.90 -0.29 -13.26
N GLN A 389 15.14 -0.21 -11.95
CA GLN A 389 15.64 -1.34 -11.17
C GLN A 389 14.49 -2.30 -10.87
N ARG A 390 14.71 -3.60 -11.16
CA ARG A 390 13.65 -4.61 -11.18
C ARG A 390 12.99 -4.83 -9.82
N ASP A 391 13.77 -4.87 -8.75
CA ASP A 391 13.27 -5.18 -7.40
C ASP A 391 12.49 -3.99 -6.78
N LEU A 392 12.93 -2.76 -7.05
CA LEU A 392 12.25 -1.52 -6.69
C LEU A 392 10.97 -1.37 -7.50
N LEU A 393 11.01 -1.63 -8.81
CA LEU A 393 9.82 -1.63 -9.66
C LEU A 393 8.83 -2.68 -9.18
N HIS A 394 9.28 -3.90 -8.90
CA HIS A 394 8.42 -4.94 -8.33
C HIS A 394 7.82 -4.49 -6.99
N SER A 395 8.64 -4.02 -6.05
CA SER A 395 8.16 -3.50 -4.77
C SER A 395 7.15 -2.35 -4.93
N LEU A 396 7.30 -1.52 -5.97
CA LEU A 396 6.41 -0.42 -6.30
C LEU A 396 5.09 -0.92 -6.89
N LEU A 397 5.11 -1.87 -7.83
CA LEU A 397 3.90 -2.47 -8.43
C LEU A 397 3.04 -3.21 -7.39
N TYR A 398 3.66 -3.79 -6.36
CA TYR A 398 2.95 -4.38 -5.22
C TYR A 398 2.57 -3.36 -4.14
N ASN A 399 3.00 -2.11 -4.27
CA ASN A 399 2.58 -1.04 -3.38
C ASN A 399 1.18 -0.55 -3.78
N PHE A 400 0.24 -0.64 -2.85
CA PHE A 400 -1.11 -0.17 -3.11
C PHE A 400 -1.20 1.33 -3.36
N ASP A 401 -0.34 2.18 -2.79
CA ASP A 401 -0.43 3.62 -3.06
C ASP A 401 -0.16 3.90 -4.54
N PHE A 402 0.80 3.16 -5.11
CA PHE A 402 1.06 3.15 -6.54
C PHE A 402 -0.11 2.56 -7.33
N LEU A 403 -0.56 1.34 -6.99
CA LEU A 403 -1.62 0.65 -7.73
C LEU A 403 -2.94 1.43 -7.71
N PHE A 404 -3.30 1.97 -6.55
CA PHE A 404 -4.48 2.80 -6.38
C PHE A 404 -4.40 4.05 -7.26
N SER A 405 -3.30 4.79 -7.19
CA SER A 405 -3.13 6.00 -8.02
C SER A 405 -3.12 5.67 -9.52
N SER A 406 -2.43 4.61 -9.92
CA SER A 406 -2.36 4.13 -11.31
C SER A 406 -3.75 3.72 -11.83
N VAL A 407 -4.53 2.94 -11.07
CA VAL A 407 -5.88 2.52 -11.48
C VAL A 407 -6.83 3.72 -11.57
N GLN A 408 -6.82 4.62 -10.57
CA GLN A 408 -7.68 5.80 -10.58
C GLN A 408 -7.38 6.71 -11.79
N PHE A 409 -6.10 6.93 -12.08
CA PHE A 409 -5.67 7.74 -13.22
C PHE A 409 -5.97 7.06 -14.56
N THR A 410 -5.73 5.75 -14.67
CA THR A 410 -6.05 4.98 -15.88
C THR A 410 -7.53 5.03 -16.19
N LEU A 411 -8.40 4.83 -15.19
CA LEU A 411 -9.84 4.94 -15.37
C LEU A 411 -10.25 6.36 -15.78
N ALA A 412 -9.65 7.40 -15.21
CA ALA A 412 -9.92 8.78 -15.62
C ALA A 412 -9.54 9.03 -17.09
N MET A 413 -8.37 8.56 -17.53
CA MET A 413 -7.93 8.72 -18.93
C MET A 413 -8.79 7.92 -19.91
N LEU A 414 -9.23 6.71 -19.53
CA LEU A 414 -10.19 5.93 -20.33
C LEU A 414 -11.54 6.63 -20.47
N LEU A 415 -12.04 7.26 -19.39
CA LEU A 415 -13.27 8.04 -19.42
C LEU A 415 -13.14 9.29 -20.29
N ILE A 416 -11.99 9.98 -20.24
CA ILE A 416 -11.71 11.11 -21.14
C ILE A 416 -11.67 10.65 -22.59
N ALA A 417 -10.96 9.56 -22.90
CA ALA A 417 -10.89 9.00 -24.25
C ALA A 417 -12.27 8.58 -24.78
N ASP A 418 -13.10 7.94 -23.95
CA ASP A 418 -14.48 7.57 -24.31
C ASP A 418 -15.36 8.81 -24.55
N MET A 419 -15.24 9.86 -23.72
CA MET A 419 -15.96 11.12 -23.91
C MET A 419 -15.52 11.91 -25.15
N CYS A 420 -14.32 11.62 -25.67
CA CYS A 420 -13.80 12.13 -26.94
C CYS A 420 -14.07 11.17 -28.12
N TYR A 421 -14.84 10.09 -27.94
CA TYR A 421 -15.06 9.04 -28.95
C TYR A 421 -13.78 8.47 -29.58
N TRP A 422 -12.71 8.37 -28.80
CA TRP A 422 -11.44 7.82 -29.27
C TRP A 422 -10.84 8.56 -30.48
N ASP A 423 -11.09 9.88 -30.60
CA ASP A 423 -10.44 10.73 -31.59
C ASP A 423 -8.94 10.97 -31.28
N TYR A 424 -8.30 11.89 -31.99
CA TYR A 424 -6.89 12.23 -31.77
C TYR A 424 -6.59 12.71 -30.33
N ARG A 425 -7.57 13.25 -29.58
CA ARG A 425 -7.39 13.67 -28.18
C ARG A 425 -7.21 12.46 -27.27
N ALA A 426 -7.69 11.29 -27.66
CA ALA A 426 -7.40 10.05 -26.93
C ALA A 426 -5.90 9.70 -26.96
N LEU A 427 -5.18 10.05 -28.03
CA LEU A 427 -3.70 9.94 -28.06
C LEU A 427 -3.06 10.91 -27.05
N GLY A 428 -3.61 12.13 -26.93
CA GLY A 428 -3.22 13.09 -25.90
C GLY A 428 -3.49 12.57 -24.48
N ALA A 429 -4.66 11.96 -24.24
CA ALA A 429 -4.99 11.34 -22.96
C ALA A 429 -4.05 10.16 -22.64
N PHE A 430 -3.65 9.38 -23.65
CA PHE A 430 -2.68 8.31 -23.49
C PHE A 430 -1.25 8.83 -23.24
N ALA A 431 -0.84 9.92 -23.89
CA ALA A 431 0.41 10.59 -23.58
C ALA A 431 0.42 11.14 -22.14
N TRP A 432 -0.69 11.73 -21.68
CA TRP A 432 -0.84 12.17 -20.29
C TRP A 432 -0.78 10.99 -19.30
N TRP A 433 -1.40 9.86 -19.65
CA TRP A 433 -1.28 8.60 -18.90
C TRP A 433 0.18 8.15 -18.74
N LEU A 434 0.97 8.18 -19.82
CA LEU A 434 2.40 7.84 -19.76
C LEU A 434 3.18 8.81 -18.86
N TRP A 435 2.95 10.12 -18.97
CA TRP A 435 3.59 11.12 -18.10
C TRP A 435 3.32 10.87 -16.63
N PHE A 436 2.07 10.59 -16.27
CA PHE A 436 1.73 10.28 -14.90
C PHE A 436 2.46 9.04 -14.40
N HIS A 437 2.58 7.99 -15.23
CA HIS A 437 3.33 6.78 -14.87
C HIS A 437 4.84 7.01 -14.77
N VAL A 438 5.43 7.93 -15.56
CA VAL A 438 6.81 8.37 -15.35
C VAL A 438 6.98 8.89 -13.92
N VAL A 439 6.06 9.75 -13.45
CA VAL A 439 6.09 10.30 -12.09
C VAL A 439 5.91 9.20 -11.03
N LEU A 440 4.94 8.30 -11.22
CA LEU A 440 4.69 7.21 -10.27
C LEU A 440 5.90 6.27 -10.13
N CYS A 441 6.65 6.05 -11.22
CA CYS A 441 7.79 5.12 -11.27
C CYS A 441 9.15 5.75 -10.94
N LEU A 442 9.21 7.01 -10.48
CA LEU A 442 10.49 7.68 -10.14
C LEU A 442 11.31 6.96 -9.06
N ASP A 443 10.65 6.22 -8.19
CA ASP A 443 11.31 5.42 -7.14
C ASP A 443 12.07 4.22 -7.71
N ALA A 444 11.71 3.73 -8.90
CA ALA A 444 12.40 2.63 -9.56
C ALA A 444 13.75 3.05 -10.17
N LEU A 445 14.00 4.36 -10.32
CA LEU A 445 15.29 4.90 -10.74
C LEU A 445 16.20 5.09 -9.52
N THR A 446 17.30 4.34 -9.49
CA THR A 446 18.27 4.45 -8.39
C THR A 446 19.04 5.78 -8.44
N PRO A 447 19.51 6.32 -7.30
CA PRO A 447 20.25 7.58 -7.28
C PRO A 447 21.48 7.63 -8.21
N PRO A 448 22.31 6.56 -8.34
CA PRO A 448 23.40 6.56 -9.31
C PRO A 448 22.93 6.71 -10.75
N ILE A 449 21.85 6.01 -11.13
CA ILE A 449 21.26 6.11 -12.47
C ILE A 449 20.69 7.52 -12.72
N LYS A 450 19.98 8.10 -11.74
CA LYS A 450 19.48 9.49 -11.81
C LYS A 450 20.62 10.48 -12.04
N ARG A 451 21.72 10.35 -11.30
CA ARG A 451 22.94 11.18 -11.49
C ARG A 451 23.55 10.98 -12.87
N ASN A 452 23.65 9.74 -13.34
CA ASN A 452 24.21 9.45 -14.65
C ASN A 452 23.34 9.99 -15.79
N LEU A 453 22.01 9.96 -15.65
CA LEU A 453 21.06 10.58 -16.60
C LEU A 453 20.92 12.10 -16.41
N ARG A 454 21.51 12.66 -15.35
CA ARG A 454 21.35 14.05 -14.89
C ARG A 454 19.89 14.43 -14.61
N ILE A 455 19.07 13.47 -14.20
CA ILE A 455 17.65 13.66 -13.85
C ILE A 455 17.54 13.93 -12.36
N ARG A 456 16.88 15.02 -11.99
CA ARG A 456 16.50 15.33 -10.60
C ARG A 456 15.03 14.99 -10.38
N LYS A 457 14.66 14.68 -9.14
CA LYS A 457 13.26 14.43 -8.77
C LYS A 457 12.38 15.65 -9.09
N ALA A 458 12.92 16.85 -8.90
CA ALA A 458 12.26 18.11 -9.23
C ALA A 458 11.82 18.22 -10.71
N TYR A 459 12.42 17.46 -11.64
CA TYR A 459 11.98 17.45 -13.04
C TYR A 459 10.60 16.82 -13.23
N ALA A 460 10.10 16.08 -12.23
CA ALA A 460 8.74 15.58 -12.21
C ALA A 460 7.70 16.68 -11.92
N LEU A 461 8.12 17.78 -11.27
CA LEU A 461 7.22 18.82 -10.76
C LEU A 461 6.39 19.50 -11.86
N PRO A 462 6.96 19.89 -13.03
CA PRO A 462 6.17 20.47 -14.12
C PRO A 462 5.05 19.54 -14.60
N PHE A 463 5.29 18.23 -14.65
CA PHE A 463 4.29 17.24 -15.06
C PHE A 463 3.14 17.11 -14.04
N VAL A 464 3.46 17.12 -12.75
CA VAL A 464 2.44 17.06 -11.68
C VAL A 464 1.63 18.35 -11.64
N ILE A 465 2.27 19.51 -11.80
CA ILE A 465 1.59 20.81 -11.89
C ILE A 465 0.70 20.86 -13.14
N ALA A 466 1.23 20.48 -14.31
CA ALA A 466 0.45 20.42 -15.55
C ALA A 466 -0.74 19.46 -15.40
N THR A 467 -0.57 18.36 -14.68
CA THR A 467 -1.67 17.44 -14.36
C THR A 467 -2.73 18.11 -13.50
N LEU A 468 -2.36 18.82 -12.43
CA LEU A 468 -3.32 19.57 -11.62
C LEU A 468 -4.05 20.65 -12.41
N VAL A 469 -3.31 21.44 -13.19
CA VAL A 469 -3.89 22.48 -14.06
C VAL A 469 -4.85 21.85 -15.06
N GLY A 470 -4.46 20.77 -15.73
CA GLY A 470 -5.33 20.03 -16.65
C GLY A 470 -6.60 19.53 -15.98
N ILE A 471 -6.51 18.99 -14.76
CA ILE A 471 -7.69 18.56 -14.00
C ILE A 471 -8.59 19.75 -13.65
N ILE A 472 -8.02 20.86 -13.16
CA ILE A 472 -8.78 22.07 -12.84
C ILE A 472 -9.48 22.60 -14.10
N LEU A 473 -8.79 22.61 -15.24
CA LEU A 473 -9.37 23.02 -16.52
C LEU A 473 -10.51 22.09 -16.96
N ILE A 474 -10.37 20.77 -16.79
CA ILE A 474 -11.46 19.82 -17.10
C ILE A 474 -12.66 20.00 -16.16
N VAL A 475 -12.42 20.22 -14.87
CA VAL A 475 -13.48 20.46 -13.90
C VAL A 475 -14.19 21.78 -14.19
N TYR A 476 -13.43 22.85 -14.44
CA TYR A 476 -13.96 24.14 -14.86
C TYR A 476 -14.77 24.02 -16.16
N ALA A 477 -14.21 23.29 -17.12
CA ALA A 477 -14.82 22.99 -18.40
C ALA A 477 -16.19 22.32 -18.25
N PHE A 478 -16.31 21.34 -17.34
CA PHE A 478 -17.57 20.68 -17.09
C PHE A 478 -18.61 21.62 -16.49
N PHE A 479 -18.23 22.47 -15.52
CA PHE A 479 -19.22 23.29 -14.83
C PHE A 479 -19.62 24.55 -15.60
N PHE A 480 -18.66 25.26 -16.20
CA PHE A 480 -18.88 26.64 -16.65
C PHE A 480 -18.94 26.81 -18.16
N ALA A 481 -18.19 26.03 -18.92
CA ALA A 481 -18.11 26.20 -20.37
C ALA A 481 -19.17 25.34 -21.09
N ASP A 482 -19.64 25.76 -22.28
CA ASP A 482 -20.58 25.00 -23.13
C ASP A 482 -19.87 23.83 -23.83
N ILE A 483 -19.27 22.98 -23.02
CA ILE A 483 -18.38 21.90 -23.45
C ILE A 483 -19.14 20.61 -23.73
N ALA A 484 -20.47 20.65 -23.66
CA ALA A 484 -21.32 19.62 -24.24
C ALA A 484 -20.98 19.35 -25.73
N THR A 485 -20.40 20.33 -26.42
CA THR A 485 -19.85 20.18 -27.77
C THR A 485 -18.59 19.30 -27.83
N TYR A 486 -17.67 19.38 -26.86
CA TYR A 486 -16.36 18.71 -26.91
C TYR A 486 -16.29 17.38 -26.15
N PHE A 487 -16.95 17.31 -25.00
CA PHE A 487 -17.00 16.13 -24.15
C PHE A 487 -18.44 15.64 -24.09
N LYS A 488 -18.78 14.70 -24.97
CA LYS A 488 -20.14 14.17 -25.00
C LYS A 488 -20.31 13.22 -23.83
N GLU A 489 -21.37 13.45 -23.07
CA GLU A 489 -21.76 12.55 -21.99
C GLU A 489 -22.24 11.24 -22.60
N ARG A 490 -21.74 10.14 -22.05
CA ARG A 490 -22.19 8.80 -22.42
C ARG A 490 -22.69 8.10 -21.17
N THR A 491 -23.83 7.42 -21.29
CA THR A 491 -24.28 6.45 -20.30
C THR A 491 -23.59 5.13 -20.61
N LEU A 492 -22.58 4.76 -19.81
CA LEU A 492 -21.83 3.51 -20.00
C LEU A 492 -22.72 2.30 -19.77
N TRP A 493 -23.62 2.43 -18.79
CA TRP A 493 -24.55 1.39 -18.41
C TRP A 493 -25.83 2.03 -17.91
N GLN A 494 -26.97 1.50 -18.34
CA GLN A 494 -28.29 1.95 -17.93
C GLN A 494 -29.10 0.73 -17.51
N LEU A 495 -29.58 0.76 -16.27
CA LEU A 495 -30.47 -0.24 -15.72
C LEU A 495 -31.85 0.39 -15.51
N HIS A 496 -32.86 -0.31 -16.01
CA HIS A 496 -34.25 -0.01 -15.76
C HIS A 496 -34.69 -0.86 -14.57
N TRP A 497 -34.98 -0.23 -13.43
CA TRP A 497 -35.44 -0.92 -12.22
C TRP A 497 -36.78 -0.32 -11.82
N GLY A 498 -37.87 -1.05 -12.06
CA GLY A 498 -39.24 -0.52 -11.95
C GLY A 498 -39.44 0.67 -12.90
N ASN A 499 -39.97 1.78 -12.39
CA ASN A 499 -40.18 3.01 -13.16
C ASN A 499 -38.96 3.95 -13.17
N ARG A 500 -37.80 3.50 -12.68
CA ARG A 500 -36.59 4.33 -12.54
C ARG A 500 -35.50 3.89 -13.49
N THR A 501 -34.86 4.86 -14.12
CA THR A 501 -33.68 4.65 -14.97
C THR A 501 -32.42 5.05 -14.20
N ILE A 502 -31.62 4.08 -13.80
CA ILE A 502 -30.33 4.31 -13.14
C ILE A 502 -29.24 4.19 -14.19
N GLY A 503 -28.46 5.25 -14.39
CA GLY A 503 -27.42 5.30 -15.40
C GLY A 503 -26.06 5.64 -14.81
N LEU A 504 -25.05 4.84 -15.12
CA LEU A 504 -23.64 5.17 -14.87
C LEU A 504 -23.17 6.13 -15.97
N ARG A 505 -23.07 7.42 -15.63
CA ARG A 505 -22.67 8.50 -16.54
C ARG A 505 -21.16 8.73 -16.49
N THR A 506 -20.52 8.86 -17.65
CA THR A 506 -19.08 9.08 -17.76
C THR A 506 -18.61 10.33 -17.01
N LYS A 507 -19.32 11.46 -17.13
CA LYS A 507 -18.98 12.73 -16.45
C LYS A 507 -18.91 12.59 -14.93
N SER A 508 -19.91 11.97 -14.33
CA SER A 508 -19.99 11.81 -12.87
C SER A 508 -18.87 10.90 -12.35
N LEU A 509 -18.64 9.78 -13.05
CA LEU A 509 -17.51 8.89 -12.74
C LEU A 509 -16.18 9.64 -12.86
N LEU A 510 -15.98 10.39 -13.94
CA LEU A 510 -14.75 11.13 -14.19
C LEU A 510 -14.51 12.20 -13.12
N LEU A 511 -15.49 13.05 -12.82
CA LEU A 511 -15.40 14.11 -11.80
C LEU A 511 -14.92 13.55 -10.44
N ASN A 512 -15.42 12.36 -10.09
CA ASN A 512 -15.07 11.68 -8.86
C ASN A 512 -13.62 11.17 -8.85
N ARG A 513 -13.16 10.62 -9.98
CA ARG A 513 -11.75 10.23 -10.16
C ARG A 513 -10.85 11.46 -10.11
N LEU A 514 -11.23 12.55 -10.77
CA LEU A 514 -10.48 13.80 -10.80
C LEU A 514 -10.27 14.36 -9.39
N PHE A 515 -11.30 14.38 -8.53
CA PHE A 515 -11.15 14.79 -7.13
C PHE A 515 -10.09 13.97 -6.39
N THR A 516 -10.12 12.64 -6.56
CA THR A 516 -9.14 11.74 -5.95
C THR A 516 -7.73 12.03 -6.48
N ILE A 517 -7.58 12.23 -7.79
CA ILE A 517 -6.29 12.51 -8.44
C ILE A 517 -5.74 13.88 -8.00
N VAL A 518 -6.59 14.90 -7.82
CA VAL A 518 -6.16 16.22 -7.31
C VAL A 518 -5.52 16.08 -5.93
N MET A 519 -6.22 15.41 -5.01
CA MET A 519 -5.70 15.19 -3.65
C MET A 519 -4.35 14.48 -3.71
N TRP A 520 -4.23 13.41 -4.51
CA TRP A 520 -2.97 12.67 -4.68
C TRP A 520 -1.87 13.51 -5.33
N SER A 521 -2.21 14.33 -6.31
CA SER A 521 -1.25 15.18 -7.00
C SER A 521 -0.70 16.27 -6.07
N MET A 522 -1.52 16.81 -5.17
CA MET A 522 -1.04 17.72 -4.10
C MET A 522 -0.01 17.04 -3.19
N ARG A 523 -0.24 15.77 -2.81
CA ARG A 523 0.77 14.97 -2.08
C ARG A 523 2.05 14.84 -2.90
N LEU A 524 1.94 14.52 -4.19
CA LEU A 524 3.12 14.35 -5.06
C LEU A 524 3.89 15.66 -5.22
N ILE A 525 3.23 16.81 -5.33
CA ILE A 525 3.90 18.11 -5.35
C ILE A 525 4.73 18.29 -4.08
N TRP A 526 4.14 18.05 -2.91
CA TRP A 526 4.86 18.16 -1.64
C TRP A 526 6.05 17.21 -1.58
N GLU A 527 5.85 15.92 -1.90
CA GLU A 527 6.90 14.89 -1.84
C GLU A 527 8.01 15.10 -2.88
N VAL A 528 7.69 15.65 -4.05
CA VAL A 528 8.65 15.95 -5.12
C VAL A 528 9.43 17.24 -4.85
N SER A 529 8.78 18.25 -4.28
CA SER A 529 9.41 19.56 -4.04
C SER A 529 10.23 19.63 -2.75
N MET A 530 9.75 19.00 -1.66
CA MET A 530 10.36 19.15 -0.34
C MET A 530 11.32 18.03 0.05
N CYS A 531 11.26 16.87 -0.62
CA CYS A 531 12.06 15.71 -0.21
C CYS A 531 13.32 15.55 -1.08
N PRO A 532 14.47 15.19 -0.48
CA PRO A 532 15.71 14.87 -1.19
C PRO A 532 15.54 13.85 -2.33
N ASP A 533 16.44 13.92 -3.33
CA ASP A 533 16.44 13.07 -4.52
C ASP A 533 16.63 11.58 -4.22
N ASP A 534 17.27 11.25 -3.10
CA ASP A 534 17.55 9.89 -2.65
C ASP A 534 16.51 9.32 -1.68
N GLU A 535 15.47 10.10 -1.35
CA GLU A 535 14.29 9.64 -0.63
C GLU A 535 13.21 9.09 -1.57
N LEU A 536 12.74 7.89 -1.24
CA LEU A 536 11.67 7.19 -1.94
C LEU A 536 10.31 7.82 -1.61
N ILE A 537 9.49 8.07 -2.64
CA ILE A 537 8.18 8.72 -2.56
C ILE A 537 7.10 7.75 -2.09
N PHE A 538 7.02 6.58 -2.74
CA PHE A 538 5.98 5.58 -2.56
C PHE A 538 6.44 4.40 -1.70
N ILE A 539 7.70 3.98 -1.85
CA ILE A 539 8.25 2.87 -1.09
C ILE A 539 8.59 3.35 0.33
N ARG A 540 7.71 3.03 1.27
CA ARG A 540 7.84 3.39 2.69
C ARG A 540 8.14 2.17 3.55
N GLY A 541 8.94 2.37 4.60
CA GLY A 541 9.31 1.33 5.55
C GLY A 541 8.17 0.99 6.49
N GLY A 542 7.97 -0.30 6.71
CA GLY A 542 7.13 -0.78 7.80
C GLY A 542 7.78 -0.46 9.15
N LEU A 543 6.96 -0.08 10.12
CA LEU A 543 7.41 0.22 11.48
C LEU A 543 6.76 -0.73 12.46
N ASP A 544 7.55 -1.24 13.39
CA ASP A 544 7.13 -2.10 14.47
C ASP A 544 7.46 -1.41 15.80
N TYR A 545 6.53 -1.41 16.75
CA TYR A 545 6.83 -0.99 18.13
C TYR A 545 6.53 -2.13 19.09
N TYR A 546 7.30 -2.20 20.16
CA TYR A 546 7.06 -3.12 21.25
C TYR A 546 5.96 -2.56 22.15
N THR A 547 5.00 -3.39 22.53
CA THR A 547 4.00 -3.04 23.54
C THR A 547 4.20 -3.92 24.78
N PRO A 548 4.58 -3.32 25.93
CA PRO A 548 4.59 -4.06 27.20
C PRO A 548 3.17 -4.30 27.72
N MET A 549 2.19 -3.59 27.15
CA MET A 549 0.82 -3.56 27.62
C MET A 549 0.01 -4.76 27.15
N GLU A 550 -0.91 -5.23 28.00
CA GLU A 550 -1.85 -6.28 27.65
C GLU A 550 -2.80 -5.86 26.51
N MET A 551 -3.01 -6.78 25.57
CA MET A 551 -4.01 -6.69 24.50
C MET A 551 -5.31 -7.43 24.86
N PHE A 552 -6.42 -7.02 24.26
CA PHE A 552 -7.78 -7.51 24.51
C PHE A 552 -8.50 -7.91 23.21
N PRO A 553 -8.73 -9.22 22.95
CA PRO A 553 -8.19 -10.40 23.64
C PRO A 553 -6.67 -10.46 23.66
N PRO A 554 -6.08 -11.20 24.61
CA PRO A 554 -4.71 -11.66 24.46
C PRO A 554 -4.63 -12.46 23.15
N ILE A 555 -3.63 -12.16 22.34
CA ILE A 555 -3.36 -12.96 21.14
C ILE A 555 -2.97 -14.34 21.65
N LYS A 556 -3.87 -15.31 21.48
CA LYS A 556 -3.51 -16.70 21.70
C LYS A 556 -2.49 -17.07 20.62
N PRO A 557 -1.34 -17.66 20.96
CA PRO A 557 -0.48 -18.24 19.94
C PRO A 557 -1.38 -19.16 19.10
N GLU A 558 -1.45 -18.90 17.80
CA GLU A 558 -2.26 -19.70 16.89
C GLU A 558 -1.74 -21.13 17.04
N GLU A 559 -2.57 -22.05 17.53
CA GLU A 559 -2.16 -23.45 17.62
C GLU A 559 -1.66 -23.85 16.24
N PRO A 560 -0.45 -24.44 16.13
CA PRO A 560 0.15 -24.74 14.85
C PRO A 560 -0.89 -25.49 14.03
N ASN A 561 -1.18 -24.94 12.84
CA ASN A 561 -2.23 -25.44 11.98
C ASN A 561 -2.01 -26.96 11.78
N ARG A 562 -3.04 -27.79 11.62
CA ARG A 562 -2.87 -29.26 11.56
C ARG A 562 -1.77 -29.68 10.57
N ARG A 563 -1.60 -28.95 9.45
CA ARG A 563 -0.47 -29.11 8.53
C ARG A 563 0.90 -28.78 9.13
N GLN A 564 1.03 -27.71 9.88
CA GLN A 564 2.25 -27.38 10.62
C GLN A 564 2.54 -28.38 11.73
N ARG A 565 1.52 -28.92 12.42
CA ARG A 565 1.72 -30.05 13.34
C ARG A 565 2.24 -31.28 12.60
N VAL A 566 1.60 -31.68 11.49
CA VAL A 566 2.06 -32.83 10.69
C VAL A 566 3.49 -32.62 10.15
N ILE A 567 3.83 -31.41 9.71
CA ILE A 567 5.19 -31.10 9.27
C ILE A 567 6.17 -31.12 10.46
N ALA A 568 5.82 -30.53 11.59
CA ALA A 568 6.66 -30.53 12.78
C ALA A 568 6.86 -31.94 13.33
N GLU A 569 5.79 -32.74 13.39
CA GLU A 569 5.80 -34.16 13.74
C GLU A 569 6.62 -34.98 12.73
N GLY A 570 6.48 -34.71 11.44
CA GLY A 570 7.31 -35.34 10.40
C GLY A 570 8.79 -35.00 10.54
N VAL A 571 9.13 -33.75 10.87
CA VAL A 571 10.51 -33.29 11.11
C VAL A 571 11.08 -33.89 12.39
N THR A 572 10.30 -33.99 13.47
CA THR A 572 10.76 -34.65 14.70
C THR A 572 10.93 -36.16 14.50
N LEU A 573 10.06 -36.81 13.74
CA LEU A 573 10.21 -38.22 13.38
C LEU A 573 11.47 -38.44 12.55
N LEU A 574 11.71 -37.61 11.52
CA LEU A 574 12.93 -37.67 10.72
C LEU A 574 14.20 -37.43 11.55
N LYS A 575 14.19 -36.48 12.49
CA LYS A 575 15.32 -36.26 13.40
C LYS A 575 15.55 -37.45 14.32
N LYS A 576 14.49 -38.07 14.83
CA LYS A 576 14.57 -39.27 15.67
C LYS A 576 15.12 -40.46 14.89
N THR A 577 14.58 -40.73 13.70
CA THR A 577 15.07 -41.78 12.79
C THR A 577 16.52 -41.53 12.36
N ALA A 578 16.91 -40.27 12.13
CA ALA A 578 18.30 -39.93 11.86
C ALA A 578 19.19 -40.21 13.09
N ALA A 579 18.81 -39.76 14.28
CA ALA A 579 19.57 -39.99 15.50
C ALA A 579 19.73 -41.49 15.85
N GLU A 580 18.70 -42.31 15.61
CA GLU A 580 18.74 -43.76 15.85
C GLU A 580 19.58 -44.51 14.79
N ASN A 581 19.65 -44.00 13.55
CA ASN A 581 20.41 -44.65 12.47
C ASN A 581 21.85 -44.11 12.29
N VAL A 582 22.18 -42.93 12.81
CA VAL A 582 23.56 -42.41 12.82
C VAL A 582 24.57 -43.36 13.49
N PRO A 583 24.29 -44.01 14.64
CA PRO A 583 25.21 -45.00 15.21
C PRO A 583 25.30 -46.31 14.40
N ARG A 584 24.34 -46.61 13.51
CA ARG A 584 24.39 -47.76 12.59
C ARG A 584 25.13 -47.42 11.27
N LEU A 585 25.05 -46.17 10.83
CA LEU A 585 25.79 -45.66 9.66
C LEU A 585 27.27 -45.43 9.98
N SER A 586 27.63 -45.06 11.21
CA SER A 586 29.03 -45.02 11.64
C SER A 586 29.68 -46.41 11.68
N THR A 587 28.90 -47.49 11.87
CA THR A 587 29.40 -48.87 11.76
C THR A 587 29.57 -49.32 10.30
N LEU A 588 28.74 -48.81 9.38
CA LEU A 588 28.82 -49.11 7.94
C LEU A 588 29.91 -48.31 7.21
N LEU A 589 30.27 -47.12 7.70
CA LEU A 589 31.38 -46.31 7.16
C LEU A 589 32.78 -46.83 7.54
N VAL A 590 32.88 -47.83 8.44
CA VAL A 590 34.13 -48.55 8.71
C VAL A 590 34.37 -49.70 7.69
N TYR A 591 33.39 -50.03 6.83
CA TYR A 591 33.47 -51.18 5.92
C TYR A 591 33.45 -50.85 4.41
N VAL A 592 33.81 -49.62 4.00
CA VAL A 592 33.98 -49.30 2.57
C VAL A 592 35.35 -48.68 2.26
N PRO A 593 36.40 -49.51 2.10
CA PRO A 593 37.56 -49.16 1.30
C PRO A 593 37.71 -50.16 0.16
N ARG A 594 36.81 -50.19 -0.85
CA ARG A 594 37.10 -50.96 -2.08
C ARG A 594 36.37 -50.60 -3.37
N PHE A 595 35.57 -49.53 -3.43
CA PHE A 595 34.78 -49.21 -4.63
C PHE A 595 35.19 -47.93 -5.39
N ARG A 596 36.40 -47.41 -5.16
CA ARG A 596 36.89 -46.21 -5.85
C ARG A 596 37.81 -46.46 -7.04
N HIS A 597 38.08 -47.72 -7.40
CA HIS A 597 39.09 -48.05 -8.42
C HIS A 597 38.55 -48.54 -9.78
N GLN A 598 37.23 -48.66 -9.99
CA GLN A 598 36.68 -49.24 -11.23
C GLN A 598 35.96 -48.26 -12.18
N LEU A 599 35.83 -46.97 -11.86
CA LEU A 599 35.16 -46.00 -12.76
C LEU A 599 36.10 -45.13 -13.62
N ALA A 600 37.42 -45.36 -13.57
CA ALA A 600 38.38 -44.53 -14.30
C ALA A 600 38.76 -45.04 -15.70
N THR A 601 38.20 -46.17 -16.17
CA THR A 601 38.60 -46.76 -17.47
C THR A 601 37.39 -47.23 -18.28
N ARG A 602 36.72 -46.29 -18.96
CA ARG A 602 36.05 -46.58 -20.23
C ARG A 602 35.91 -45.31 -21.07
N LYS A 603 36.89 -45.11 -21.94
CA LYS A 603 36.88 -44.16 -23.05
C LYS A 603 36.95 -44.99 -24.34
N ILE A 604 36.31 -44.49 -25.39
CA ILE A 604 36.38 -44.88 -26.81
C ILE A 604 35.39 -45.97 -27.26
N ALA A 605 34.39 -45.59 -28.04
CA ALA A 605 34.29 -45.98 -29.46
C ALA A 605 33.11 -45.28 -30.16
N SER A 606 33.46 -44.55 -31.21
CA SER A 606 32.63 -43.94 -32.25
C SER A 606 32.15 -44.97 -33.27
N VAL A 607 30.90 -44.88 -33.76
CA VAL A 607 30.49 -45.28 -35.13
C VAL A 607 29.34 -44.36 -35.61
N PRO A 608 29.31 -43.91 -36.89
CA PRO A 608 28.38 -42.91 -37.42
C PRO A 608 27.27 -43.47 -38.34
N GLY A 609 26.30 -42.60 -38.66
CA GLY A 609 25.40 -42.67 -39.83
C GLY A 609 23.94 -43.02 -39.50
N GLN A 610 22.89 -42.58 -40.20
CA GLN A 610 22.59 -41.53 -41.19
C GLN A 610 21.05 -41.68 -41.48
N VAL A 611 20.35 -40.63 -41.94
CA VAL A 611 18.99 -40.66 -42.58
C VAL A 611 17.79 -40.79 -41.59
N SER A 612 16.66 -40.04 -41.65
CA SER A 612 16.04 -39.09 -42.58
C SER A 612 15.12 -38.12 -41.82
N ALA A 613 14.82 -36.99 -42.48
CA ALA A 613 13.84 -35.97 -42.11
C ALA A 613 12.39 -36.48 -42.06
N HIS A 614 11.57 -35.86 -41.22
CA HIS A 614 10.20 -35.47 -41.57
C HIS A 614 9.72 -34.28 -40.69
N GLU A 615 9.27 -33.24 -41.38
CA GLU A 615 8.57 -32.04 -40.90
C GLU A 615 7.12 -32.34 -40.45
N ASP A 616 6.57 -31.35 -39.70
CA ASP A 616 5.16 -31.08 -39.35
C ASP A 616 4.56 -32.00 -38.25
N ASP A 617 3.83 -31.56 -37.21
CA ASP A 617 2.80 -30.52 -37.17
C ASP A 617 2.26 -30.33 -35.71
N CYS A 618 1.60 -29.20 -35.47
CA CYS A 618 0.53 -28.88 -34.50
C CYS A 618 0.50 -29.43 -33.04
N GLY A 619 0.59 -28.49 -32.09
CA GLY A 619 -0.62 -27.87 -31.50
C GLY A 619 -1.47 -28.62 -30.45
N ARG A 620 -1.60 -27.96 -29.27
CA ARG A 620 -2.66 -28.05 -28.24
C ARG A 620 -2.69 -29.27 -27.31
N ALA A 621 -2.61 -29.01 -25.99
CA ALA A 621 -3.81 -28.82 -25.15
C ALA A 621 -3.42 -28.67 -23.66
N PHE A 622 -3.73 -27.50 -23.09
CA PHE A 622 -3.78 -27.22 -21.65
C PHE A 622 -5.25 -27.02 -21.30
N THR A 623 -5.84 -27.83 -20.42
CA THR A 623 -7.07 -27.55 -19.64
C THR A 623 -7.34 -28.69 -18.67
N LEU A 624 -8.05 -28.36 -17.57
CA LEU A 624 -8.45 -29.16 -16.39
C LEU A 624 -7.62 -28.77 -15.14
N PHE A 625 -8.17 -28.22 -14.06
CA PHE A 625 -9.47 -28.42 -13.44
C PHE A 625 -10.01 -27.13 -12.78
N ALA A 626 -11.30 -26.88 -12.98
CA ALA A 626 -12.18 -26.25 -12.00
C ALA A 626 -13.13 -27.33 -11.48
N GLY A 627 -13.34 -27.34 -10.17
CA GLY A 627 -14.30 -28.15 -9.43
C GLY A 627 -14.63 -27.41 -8.15
#